data_AF-A0AAV8UWD6-F1
#
_entry.id   AF-A0AAV8UWD6-F1
#
_cell.length_a   1.000
_cell.length_b   1.000
_cell.length_c   1.000
_cell.angle_alpha   90.00
_cell.angle_beta   90.00
_cell.angle_gamma   90.00
#
_symmetry.space_group_name_H-M   'P 1'
#
loop_
_entity.id
_entity.type
_entity.pdbx_description
1 polymer ?
#
loop_
_entity_poly.entity_id
_entity_poly.type
_entity_poly.pdbx_seq_one_letter_code
_entity_poly.pdbx_strand_id
1 'polypeptide(L)'
;MKHLVITMNLFLRICFGMTLFTWILFTYSPTSGYSRITVGSAVLPFLFSLGIPLVIWKVDIRNLNISSLESLRTYLFGNDDILLVFVLQYLAYGLLVGSWMALDGARLGIPSYLMVPCLAMTMYLGPFGVFIYACVRYYLRGKVLLFDTLFEEAERAEIRRKDRDV
;
A
#
# COMPACT_ATOMS: atom_id res chain seq x y z
N MET A 1 -26.86 -16.93 6.97
CA MET A 1 -25.70 -17.12 6.07
C MET A 1 -25.72 -16.17 4.86
N LYS A 2 -26.76 -16.13 4.02
CA LYS A 2 -26.82 -15.23 2.84
C LYS A 2 -26.60 -13.74 3.14
N HIS A 3 -27.18 -13.22 4.23
CA HIS A 3 -26.97 -11.82 4.64
C HIS A 3 -25.52 -11.49 5.02
N LEU A 4 -24.77 -12.42 5.63
CA LEU A 4 -23.37 -12.20 6.01
C LEU A 4 -22.48 -12.08 4.77
N VAL A 5 -22.68 -12.97 3.79
CA VAL A 5 -21.97 -12.98 2.52
C VAL A 5 -22.24 -11.71 1.71
N ILE A 6 -23.49 -11.22 1.70
CA ILE A 6 -23.84 -9.95 1.03
C ILE A 6 -23.11 -8.77 1.67
N THR A 7 -23.06 -8.71 3.01
CA THR A 7 -22.35 -7.64 3.73
C THR A 7 -20.84 -7.67 3.47
N MET A 8 -20.21 -8.84 3.47
CA MET A 8 -18.77 -8.99 3.18
C MET A 8 -18.45 -8.54 1.74
N ASN A 9 -19.28 -8.90 0.76
CA ASN A 9 -19.12 -8.47 -0.62
C ASN A 9 -19.30 -6.96 -0.79
N LEU A 10 -20.27 -6.36 -0.09
CA LEU A 10 -20.48 -4.90 -0.13
C LEU A 10 -19.25 -4.17 0.45
N PHE A 11 -18.75 -4.64 1.60
CA PHE A 11 -17.55 -4.09 2.22
C PHE A 11 -16.35 -4.16 1.26
N LEU A 12 -16.12 -5.33 0.65
CA LEU A 12 -15.02 -5.51 -0.28
C LEU A 12 -15.13 -4.58 -1.51
N ARG A 13 -16.33 -4.39 -2.05
CA ARG A 13 -16.57 -3.46 -3.18
C ARG A 13 -16.24 -2.01 -2.81
N ILE A 14 -16.59 -1.60 -1.59
CA ILE A 14 -16.25 -0.26 -1.08
C ILE A 14 -14.72 -0.12 -0.98
N CYS A 15 -14.03 -1.11 -0.42
CA CYS A 15 -12.57 -1.11 -0.33
C CYS A 15 -11.91 -0.95 -1.71
N PHE A 16 -12.32 -1.75 -2.70
CA PHE A 16 -11.81 -1.64 -4.07
C PHE A 16 -12.10 -0.27 -4.70
N GLY A 17 -13.32 0.26 -4.53
CA GLY A 17 -13.69 1.58 -5.03
C GLY A 17 -12.82 2.68 -4.43
N MET A 18 -12.58 2.64 -3.13
CA MET A 18 -11.68 3.57 -2.44
C MET A 18 -10.24 3.43 -2.94
N THR A 19 -9.73 2.22 -3.11
CA THR A 19 -8.38 1.98 -3.64
C THR A 19 -8.20 2.57 -5.04
N LEU A 20 -9.15 2.32 -5.95
CA LEU A 20 -9.09 2.87 -7.30
C LEU A 20 -9.16 4.40 -7.30
N PHE A 21 -10.04 4.97 -6.47
CA PHE A 21 -10.13 6.42 -6.31
C PHE A 21 -8.81 7.02 -5.84
N THR A 22 -8.17 6.40 -4.84
CA THR A 22 -6.86 6.81 -4.35
C THR A 22 -5.76 6.68 -5.41
N TRP A 23 -5.79 5.65 -6.26
CA TRP A 23 -4.83 5.49 -7.36
C TRP A 23 -4.94 6.59 -8.42
N ILE A 24 -6.18 7.02 -8.72
CA ILE A 24 -6.41 8.15 -9.62
C ILE A 24 -5.80 9.43 -9.01
N LEU A 25 -5.99 9.65 -7.70
CA LEU A 25 -5.37 10.79 -7.01
C LEU A 25 -3.84 10.75 -7.07
N PHE A 26 -3.22 9.59 -6.87
CA PHE A 26 -1.77 9.40 -6.97
C PHE A 26 -1.22 9.80 -8.34
N THR A 27 -1.99 9.50 -9.40
CA THR A 27 -1.57 9.70 -10.78
C THR A 27 -1.64 11.16 -11.20
N TYR A 28 -2.72 11.86 -10.84
CA TYR A 28 -2.99 13.22 -11.35
C TYR A 28 -2.57 14.33 -10.40
N SER A 29 -2.58 14.11 -9.09
CA SER A 29 -2.34 15.19 -8.13
C SER A 29 -1.66 14.70 -6.84
N PRO A 30 -0.43 14.15 -6.94
CA PRO A 30 0.25 13.53 -5.80
C PRO A 30 0.51 14.49 -4.64
N THR A 31 0.63 15.80 -4.89
CA THR A 31 0.99 16.83 -3.90
C THR A 31 -0.17 17.67 -3.39
N SER A 32 -1.41 17.45 -3.85
CA SER A 32 -2.58 18.20 -3.36
C SER A 32 -2.84 17.97 -1.87
N GLY A 33 -3.52 18.90 -1.19
CA GLY A 33 -3.84 18.78 0.24
C GLY A 33 -4.63 17.51 0.59
N TYR A 34 -5.59 17.13 -0.26
CA TYR A 34 -6.33 15.87 -0.13
C TYR A 34 -5.43 14.66 -0.33
N SER A 35 -4.59 14.70 -1.37
CA SER A 35 -3.59 13.68 -1.62
C SER A 35 -2.66 13.55 -0.41
N ARG A 36 -2.14 14.63 0.18
CA ARG A 36 -1.33 14.55 1.41
C ARG A 36 -2.02 13.86 2.59
N ILE A 37 -3.33 14.03 2.76
CA ILE A 37 -4.07 13.32 3.81
C ILE A 37 -4.20 11.85 3.43
N THR A 38 -4.59 11.51 2.21
CA THR A 38 -4.78 10.12 1.75
C THR A 38 -3.47 9.34 1.59
N VAL A 39 -2.43 10.03 1.15
CA VAL A 39 -1.09 9.53 0.78
C VAL A 39 -0.15 9.57 1.98
N GLY A 40 -0.18 10.67 2.75
CA GLY A 40 0.71 10.91 3.88
C GLY A 40 0.17 10.40 5.21
N SER A 41 -1.15 10.19 5.33
CA SER A 41 -1.69 9.51 6.50
C SER A 41 -1.84 8.02 6.20
N ALA A 42 -1.29 7.19 7.07
CA ALA A 42 -1.49 5.75 7.04
C ALA A 42 -2.96 5.34 7.35
N VAL A 43 -3.90 6.29 7.40
CA VAL A 43 -5.27 6.10 7.87
C VAL A 43 -6.03 5.09 7.02
N LEU A 44 -5.95 5.15 5.70
CA LEU A 44 -6.64 4.20 4.81
C LEU A 44 -6.10 2.76 4.95
N PRO A 45 -4.78 2.52 4.85
CA PRO A 45 -4.19 1.22 5.15
C PRO A 45 -4.53 0.71 6.57
N PHE A 46 -4.53 1.60 7.57
CA PHE A 46 -4.86 1.23 8.95
C PHE A 46 -6.33 0.88 9.12
N LEU A 47 -7.26 1.61 8.48
CA LEU A 47 -8.68 1.28 8.50
C LEU A 47 -8.95 -0.11 7.91
N PHE A 48 -8.25 -0.47 6.82
CA PHE A 48 -8.32 -1.83 6.28
C PHE A 48 -7.67 -2.86 7.20
N SER A 49 -6.56 -2.51 7.86
CA SER A 49 -5.89 -3.38 8.83
C SER A 49 -6.69 -3.60 10.12
N LEU A 50 -7.55 -2.66 10.53
CA LEU A 50 -8.43 -2.81 11.69
C LEU A 50 -9.54 -3.85 11.48
N GLY A 51 -9.86 -4.19 10.23
CA GLY A 51 -10.75 -5.30 9.91
C GLY A 51 -10.14 -6.68 10.22
N ILE A 52 -8.80 -6.78 10.27
CA ILE A 52 -8.08 -8.04 10.43
C ILE A 52 -8.28 -8.66 11.82
N PRO A 53 -8.12 -7.94 12.95
CA PRO A 53 -8.40 -8.47 14.28
C PRO A 53 -9.81 -9.02 14.46
N LEU A 54 -10.81 -8.43 13.78
CA LEU A 54 -12.21 -8.85 13.91
C LEU A 54 -12.50 -10.23 13.31
N VAL A 55 -11.63 -10.67 12.40
CA VAL A 55 -11.80 -11.91 11.63
C VAL A 55 -10.79 -12.97 12.05
N ILE A 56 -9.55 -12.57 12.37
CA ILE A 56 -8.45 -13.49 12.68
C ILE A 56 -8.67 -14.31 13.96
N TRP A 57 -9.46 -13.81 14.92
CA TRP A 57 -9.83 -14.55 16.12
C TRP A 57 -10.70 -15.80 15.85
N LYS A 58 -11.31 -15.89 14.67
CA LYS A 58 -12.11 -17.06 14.25
C LYS A 58 -11.28 -18.12 13.52
N VAL A 59 -10.01 -17.83 13.24
CA VAL A 59 -9.15 -18.65 12.39
C VAL A 59 -8.27 -19.53 13.28
N ASP A 60 -8.38 -20.86 13.15
CA ASP A 60 -7.50 -21.79 13.87
C ASP A 60 -6.15 -21.92 13.17
N ILE A 61 -5.23 -21.03 13.55
CA ILE A 61 -3.87 -20.93 12.99
C ILE A 61 -2.94 -22.06 13.44
N ARG A 62 -3.33 -22.90 14.41
CA ARG A 62 -2.43 -23.89 15.03
C ARG A 62 -1.94 -24.98 14.07
N ASN A 63 -2.74 -25.31 13.05
CA ASN A 63 -2.43 -26.32 12.05
C ASN A 63 -2.08 -25.71 10.68
N LEU A 64 -1.84 -24.40 10.60
CA LEU A 64 -1.55 -23.74 9.34
C LEU A 64 -0.14 -24.08 8.86
N ASN A 65 -0.05 -24.94 7.85
CA ASN A 65 1.20 -25.22 7.16
C ASN A 65 1.39 -24.25 5.98
N ILE A 66 2.19 -23.20 6.17
CA ILE A 66 2.49 -22.19 5.15
C ILE A 66 3.54 -22.63 4.11
N SER A 67 4.25 -23.75 4.33
CA SER A 67 5.30 -24.21 3.42
C SER A 67 4.80 -25.15 2.32
N SER A 68 3.53 -25.56 2.37
CA SER A 68 2.88 -26.36 1.32
C SER A 68 1.84 -25.55 0.55
N LEU A 69 1.97 -25.51 -0.78
CA LEU A 69 0.99 -24.87 -1.67
C LEU A 69 -0.40 -25.50 -1.56
N GLU A 70 -0.47 -26.80 -1.29
CA GLU A 70 -1.73 -27.54 -1.18
C GLU A 70 -2.49 -27.17 0.11
N SER A 71 -1.76 -27.12 1.23
CA SER A 71 -2.30 -26.66 2.51
C SER A 71 -2.75 -25.20 2.43
N LEU A 72 -1.94 -24.36 1.79
CA LEU A 72 -2.25 -22.94 1.61
C LEU A 72 -3.50 -22.74 0.74
N ARG A 73 -3.62 -23.46 -0.39
CA ARG A 73 -4.81 -23.41 -1.25
C ARG A 73 -6.06 -23.81 -0.48
N THR A 74 -6.03 -24.92 0.24
CA THR A 74 -7.18 -25.43 0.99
C THR A 74 -7.63 -24.43 2.05
N TYR A 75 -6.68 -23.78 2.72
CA TYR A 75 -6.98 -22.86 3.81
C TYR A 75 -7.46 -21.48 3.33
N LEU A 76 -6.83 -20.91 2.28
CA LEU A 76 -7.24 -19.62 1.72
C LEU A 76 -8.56 -19.70 0.95
N PHE A 77 -8.76 -20.74 0.14
CA PHE A 77 -9.98 -20.87 -0.67
C PHE A 77 -11.09 -21.66 0.02
N GLY A 78 -10.80 -22.33 1.13
CA GLY A 78 -11.79 -23.04 1.94
C GLY A 78 -12.48 -22.16 2.98
N ASN A 79 -12.01 -20.93 3.20
CA ASN A 79 -12.58 -20.03 4.21
C ASN A 79 -12.65 -18.58 3.72
N ASP A 80 -13.87 -18.11 3.46
CA ASP A 80 -14.17 -16.75 2.99
C ASP A 80 -13.63 -15.66 3.93
N ASP A 81 -13.59 -15.92 5.24
CA ASP A 81 -13.08 -14.98 6.24
C ASP A 81 -11.56 -14.75 6.06
N ILE A 82 -10.82 -15.82 5.79
CA ILE A 82 -9.36 -15.78 5.58
C ILE A 82 -9.03 -15.13 4.25
N LEU A 83 -9.80 -15.47 3.22
CA LEU A 83 -9.69 -14.85 1.91
C LEU A 83 -9.90 -13.33 2.01
N LEU A 84 -10.92 -12.89 2.75
CA LEU A 84 -11.19 -11.47 2.95
C LEU A 84 -10.02 -10.78 3.67
N VAL A 85 -9.50 -11.36 4.75
CA VAL A 85 -8.33 -10.83 5.47
C VAL A 85 -7.13 -10.67 4.53
N PHE A 86 -6.85 -11.69 3.73
CA PHE A 86 -5.74 -11.67 2.77
C PHE A 86 -5.92 -10.55 1.74
N VAL A 87 -7.13 -10.38 1.19
CA VAL A 87 -7.42 -9.33 0.21
C VAL A 87 -7.30 -7.94 0.83
N LEU A 88 -7.80 -7.73 2.05
CA LEU A 88 -7.67 -6.44 2.76
C LEU A 88 -6.21 -6.10 3.04
N GLN A 89 -5.41 -7.08 3.46
CA GLN A 89 -3.99 -6.91 3.69
C GLN A 89 -3.24 -6.55 2.40
N TYR A 90 -3.60 -7.20 1.28
CA TYR A 90 -3.07 -6.87 -0.05
C TYR A 90 -3.43 -5.43 -0.47
N LEU A 91 -4.69 -5.02 -0.32
CA LEU A 91 -5.13 -3.65 -0.63
C LEU A 91 -4.40 -2.60 0.23
N ALA A 92 -4.26 -2.88 1.53
CA ALA A 92 -3.57 -1.98 2.46
C ALA A 92 -2.09 -1.81 2.10
N TYR A 93 -1.39 -2.92 1.80
CA TYR A 93 0.00 -2.88 1.35
C TYR A 93 0.15 -2.11 0.04
N GLY A 94 -0.73 -2.37 -0.93
CA GLY A 94 -0.73 -1.64 -2.19
C GLY A 94 -0.86 -0.14 -1.96
N LEU A 95 -1.83 0.30 -1.15
CA LEU A 95 -2.06 1.72 -0.87
C LEU A 95 -0.84 2.39 -0.23
N LEU A 96 -0.18 1.71 0.71
CA LEU A 96 1.02 2.20 1.38
C LEU A 96 2.19 2.37 0.40
N VAL A 97 2.41 1.38 -0.47
CA VAL A 97 3.49 1.42 -1.45
C VAL A 97 3.19 2.44 -2.55
N GLY A 98 1.97 2.46 -3.06
CA GLY A 98 1.54 3.41 -4.08
C GLY A 98 1.61 4.86 -3.58
N SER A 99 1.24 5.12 -2.32
CA SER A 99 1.34 6.44 -1.73
C SER A 99 2.79 6.90 -1.60
N TRP A 100 3.68 6.02 -1.11
CA TRP A 100 5.11 6.29 -1.05
C TRP A 100 5.68 6.59 -2.44
N MET A 101 5.39 5.75 -3.44
CA MET A 101 5.84 5.97 -4.83
C MET A 101 5.36 7.31 -5.39
N ALA A 102 4.10 7.68 -5.16
CA ALA A 102 3.53 8.93 -5.65
C ALA A 102 4.22 10.16 -5.03
N LEU A 103 4.50 10.15 -3.72
CA LEU A 103 5.24 11.24 -3.06
C LEU A 103 6.70 11.28 -3.49
N ASP A 104 7.36 10.12 -3.52
CA ASP A 104 8.77 10.02 -3.88
C ASP A 104 8.98 10.50 -5.33
N GLY A 105 8.12 10.06 -6.25
CA GLY A 105 8.14 10.51 -7.65
C GLY A 105 7.91 12.01 -7.78
N ALA A 106 6.94 12.57 -7.06
CA ALA A 106 6.69 14.01 -7.05
C ALA A 106 7.88 14.80 -6.48
N ARG A 107 8.50 14.33 -5.39
CA ARG A 107 9.69 14.94 -4.76
C ARG A 107 10.90 14.92 -5.68
N LEU A 108 11.10 13.81 -6.39
CA LEU A 108 12.20 13.63 -7.34
C LEU A 108 11.92 14.26 -8.70
N GLY A 109 10.76 14.90 -8.89
CA GLY A 109 10.35 15.49 -10.17
C GLY A 109 10.33 14.46 -11.30
N ILE A 110 9.92 13.22 -11.01
CA ILE A 110 9.73 12.17 -12.02
C ILE A 110 8.45 12.51 -12.81
N PRO A 111 8.50 12.53 -14.15
CA PRO A 111 7.34 12.84 -14.97
C PRO A 111 6.15 11.89 -14.72
N SER A 112 4.92 12.44 -14.68
CA SER A 112 3.71 11.66 -14.42
C SER A 112 3.49 10.51 -15.40
N TYR A 113 3.90 10.67 -16.68
CA TYR A 113 3.75 9.61 -17.68
C TYR A 113 4.61 8.36 -17.39
N LEU A 114 5.72 8.49 -16.64
CA LEU A 114 6.51 7.34 -16.16
C LEU A 114 5.94 6.78 -14.85
N MET A 115 5.32 7.63 -14.04
CA MET A 115 4.67 7.22 -12.80
C MET A 115 3.43 6.37 -13.04
N VAL A 116 2.60 6.72 -14.03
CA VAL A 116 1.36 5.99 -14.37
C VAL A 116 1.60 4.48 -14.58
N PRO A 117 2.51 4.03 -15.47
CA PRO A 117 2.75 2.62 -15.68
C PRO A 117 3.36 1.94 -14.44
N CYS A 118 4.23 2.63 -13.70
CA CYS A 118 4.81 2.10 -12.46
C CYS A 118 3.71 1.84 -11.41
N LEU A 119 2.84 2.82 -11.17
CA LEU A 119 1.72 2.71 -10.22
C LEU A 119 0.71 1.65 -10.64
N ALA A 120 0.42 1.54 -11.94
CA ALA A 120 -0.46 0.50 -12.47
C ALA A 120 0.14 -0.90 -12.27
N MET A 121 1.42 -1.07 -12.59
CA MET A 121 2.13 -2.33 -12.38
C MET A 121 2.23 -2.69 -10.89
N THR A 122 2.37 -1.72 -10.00
CA THR A 122 2.36 -1.99 -8.55
C THR A 122 0.99 -2.50 -8.09
N MET A 123 -0.11 -2.03 -8.68
CA MET A 123 -1.45 -2.51 -8.33
C MET A 123 -1.69 -3.96 -8.74
N TYR A 124 -1.20 -4.37 -9.92
CA TYR A 124 -1.43 -5.70 -10.48
C TYR A 124 -0.35 -6.74 -10.14
N LEU A 125 0.90 -6.30 -10.12
CA LEU A 125 2.10 -7.15 -9.99
C LEU A 125 2.84 -6.89 -8.67
N GLY A 126 2.26 -6.08 -7.77
CA GLY A 126 2.78 -5.79 -6.44
C GLY A 126 4.24 -5.31 -6.48
N PRO A 127 5.21 -6.12 -6.01
CA PRO A 127 6.62 -5.74 -5.94
C PRO A 127 7.27 -5.48 -7.29
N PHE A 128 6.76 -6.04 -8.39
CA PHE A 128 7.37 -5.83 -9.70
C PHE A 128 7.23 -4.39 -10.20
N GLY A 129 6.09 -3.74 -9.94
CA GLY A 129 5.92 -2.32 -10.26
C GLY A 129 6.86 -1.42 -9.46
N VAL A 130 7.12 -1.78 -8.20
CA VAL A 130 8.10 -1.12 -7.33
C VAL A 130 9.52 -1.28 -7.88
N PHE A 131 9.87 -2.47 -8.38
CA PHE A 131 11.15 -2.73 -9.01
C PHE A 131 11.35 -1.85 -10.25
N ILE A 132 10.34 -1.75 -11.12
CA ILE A 132 10.39 -0.88 -12.30
C ILE A 132 10.55 0.59 -11.89
N TYR A 133 9.82 1.03 -10.87
CA TYR A 133 9.97 2.38 -10.32
C TYR A 133 11.40 2.62 -9.81
N ALA A 134 11.99 1.66 -9.09
CA ALA A 134 13.36 1.75 -8.62
C ALA A 134 14.36 1.87 -9.79
N CYS A 135 14.15 1.13 -10.89
CA CYS A 135 14.94 1.29 -12.11
C CYS A 135 14.79 2.69 -12.71
N VAL A 136 13.56 3.17 -12.93
CA VAL A 136 13.28 4.52 -13.46
C VAL A 136 13.97 5.59 -12.62
N ARG A 137 13.85 5.46 -11.31
CA ARG A 137 14.46 6.35 -10.32
C ARG A 137 16.00 6.32 -10.38
N TYR A 138 16.59 5.14 -10.47
CA TYR A 138 18.03 4.98 -10.60
C TYR A 138 18.54 5.65 -11.88
N TYR A 139 17.90 5.42 -13.02
CA TYR A 139 18.33 6.01 -14.30
C TYR A 139 18.16 7.52 -14.37
N LEU A 140 17.10 8.08 -13.80
CA LEU A 140 16.84 9.52 -13.88
C LEU A 140 17.56 10.34 -12.81
N ARG A 141 17.83 9.77 -11.63
CA ARG A 141 18.29 10.52 -10.45
C ARG A 141 19.50 9.90 -9.73
N GLY A 142 19.98 8.72 -10.16
CA GLY A 142 21.16 8.07 -9.58
C GLY A 142 20.97 7.55 -8.15
N LYS A 143 19.74 7.57 -7.61
CA LYS A 143 19.43 7.15 -6.24
C LYS A 143 19.16 5.65 -6.18
N VAL A 144 19.95 4.91 -5.39
CA VAL A 144 19.90 3.44 -5.27
C VAL A 144 18.98 2.98 -4.13
N LEU A 145 18.97 3.71 -3.01
CA LEU A 145 18.15 3.36 -1.85
C LEU A 145 16.70 3.86 -2.05
N LEU A 146 15.72 2.96 -1.91
CA LEU A 146 14.30 3.34 -1.94
C LEU A 146 13.97 4.42 -0.89
N PHE A 147 14.60 4.38 0.29
CA PHE A 147 14.21 5.21 1.44
C PHE A 147 15.20 6.31 1.82
N ASP A 148 16.23 6.57 1.00
CA ASP A 148 17.17 7.68 1.24
C ASP A 148 16.47 9.04 1.45
N THR A 149 15.34 9.29 0.78
CA THR A 149 14.56 10.52 0.87
C THR A 149 13.94 10.71 2.26
N LEU A 150 13.62 9.61 2.96
CA LEU A 150 13.17 9.66 4.36
C LEU A 150 14.33 9.95 5.32
N PHE A 151 15.49 9.32 5.09
CA PHE A 151 16.67 9.54 5.93
C PHE A 151 17.19 10.98 5.79
N GLU A 152 17.26 11.53 4.56
CA GLU A 152 17.63 12.92 4.33
C GLU A 152 16.67 13.90 5.01
N GLU A 153 15.37 13.63 5.04
CA GLU A 153 14.39 14.48 5.74
C GLU A 153 14.54 14.42 7.26
N ALA A 154 14.76 13.22 7.80
CA ALA A 154 14.98 13.02 9.23
C ALA A 154 16.23 13.76 9.71
N GLU A 155 17.34 13.65 8.96
CA GLU A 155 18.59 14.35 9.25
C GLU A 155 18.41 15.88 9.18
N ARG A 156 17.75 16.40 8.13
CA ARG A 156 17.45 17.84 8.02
C ARG A 156 16.49 18.35 9.10
N ALA A 157 15.60 17.51 9.61
CA ALA A 157 14.70 17.86 10.71
C ALA A 157 15.45 17.91 12.04
N GLU A 158 16.41 17.01 12.24
CA GLU A 158 17.25 16.97 13.44
C GLU A 158 18.21 18.17 13.51
N ILE A 159 18.84 18.54 12.39
CA ILE A 159 19.67 19.75 12.29
C ILE A 159 18.85 21.00 12.64
N ARG A 160 17.64 21.14 12.07
CA ARG A 160 16.73 22.26 12.37
C ARG A 160 16.19 22.28 13.81
N ARG A 161 16.22 21.16 14.53
CA ARG A 161 15.93 21.15 15.98
C ARG A 161 17.13 21.67 16.76
N LYS A 162 18.34 21.15 16.47
CA LYS A 162 19.58 21.62 17.10
C LYS A 162 19.81 23.12 16.92
N ASP A 163 19.55 23.66 15.73
CA ASP A 163 19.68 25.10 15.47
C ASP A 163 18.64 25.98 16.20
N ARG A 164 17.56 25.38 16.73
CA ARG A 164 16.50 26.08 17.46
C ARG A 164 16.72 26.07 18.98
N ASP A 165 17.58 25.17 19.46
CA ASP A 165 17.90 24.99 20.88
C ASP A 165 19.22 25.70 21.28
N VAL A 166 19.85 26.43 20.35
CA VAL A 166 21.03 27.30 20.52
C VAL A 166 20.61 28.76 20.39
#